data_AF-A0A2W6SM90-F1
#
_entry.id   AF-A0A2W6SM90-F1
#
_cell.length_a   1.000
_cell.length_b   1.000
_cell.length_c   1.000
_cell.angle_alpha   90.00
_cell.angle_beta   90.00
_cell.angle_gamma   90.00
#
_symmetry.space_group_name_H-M   'P 1'
#
loop_
_entity.id
_entity.type
_entity.pdbx_description
1 polymer ?
#
loop_
_entity_poly.entity_id
_entity_poly.type
_entity_poly.pdbx_seq_one_letter_code
_entity_poly.pdbx_strand_id
1 'polypeptide(L)'
;MIDVAFLEWLAPHTQSFQLRSNPQYDSHTTVARHILHCDRLGEPLQFSTTDARKAAIEHESLWELSVRLLDGGVAHLGAPSLEECLAFARARLAPKTLRAIAA
;
A
#
# COMPACT_ATOMS: atom_id res chain seq x y z
N MET A 1 -12.49 7.58 -6.53
CA MET A 1 -11.84 8.22 -7.70
C MET A 1 -10.37 7.90 -7.58
N ILE A 2 -9.80 7.23 -8.59
CA ILE A 2 -8.39 6.81 -8.56
C ILE A 2 -7.51 8.07 -8.49
N ASP A 3 -6.57 8.09 -7.54
CA ASP A 3 -5.64 9.22 -7.36
C ASP A 3 -4.54 9.20 -8.43
N VAL A 4 -4.92 9.56 -9.66
CA VAL A 4 -4.03 9.56 -10.83
C VAL A 4 -2.86 10.52 -10.62
N ALA A 5 -3.09 11.69 -10.02
CA ALA A 5 -2.04 12.66 -9.73
C ALA A 5 -0.96 12.09 -8.80
N PHE A 6 -1.34 11.26 -7.83
CA PHE A 6 -0.36 10.58 -6.98
C PHE A 6 0.43 9.49 -7.72
N LEU A 7 -0.23 8.72 -8.60
CA LEU A 7 0.48 7.73 -9.44
C LEU A 7 1.47 8.40 -10.41
N GLU A 8 1.06 9.52 -11.03
CA GLU A 8 1.94 10.35 -11.86
C GLU A 8 3.11 10.92 -11.06
N TRP A 9 2.91 11.22 -9.78
CA TRP A 9 4.01 11.62 -8.91
C TRP A 9 4.92 10.44 -8.53
N LEU A 10 4.40 9.25 -8.25
CA LEU A 10 5.23 8.09 -7.90
C LEU A 10 6.21 7.72 -9.01
N ALA A 11 5.80 7.79 -10.27
CA ALA A 11 6.60 7.35 -11.41
C ALA A 11 8.00 7.98 -11.50
N PRO A 12 8.18 9.32 -11.42
CA PRO A 12 9.50 9.93 -11.43
C PRO A 12 10.20 10.00 -10.05
N HIS A 13 9.49 9.73 -8.94
CA HIS A 13 10.03 9.89 -7.58
C HIS A 13 10.40 8.57 -6.89
N THR A 14 10.34 7.46 -7.62
CA THR A 14 10.64 6.13 -7.11
C THR A 14 11.52 5.39 -8.12
N GLN A 15 12.30 4.41 -7.65
CA GLN A 15 13.01 3.51 -8.57
C GLN A 15 12.02 2.55 -9.23
N SER A 16 11.03 2.09 -8.47
CA SER A 16 9.97 1.21 -8.93
C SER A 16 8.80 1.24 -7.94
N PHE A 17 7.59 1.01 -8.43
CA PHE A 17 6.43 0.72 -7.59
C PHE A 17 5.59 -0.39 -8.20
N GLN A 18 4.89 -1.14 -7.35
CA GLN A 18 3.95 -2.18 -7.75
C GLN A 18 2.68 -2.06 -6.91
N LEU A 19 1.54 -1.98 -7.61
CA LEU A 19 0.21 -1.97 -7.00
C LEU A 19 -0.48 -3.30 -7.33
N ARG A 20 -0.92 -4.03 -6.30
CA ARG A 20 -1.56 -5.34 -6.45
C ARG A 20 -2.91 -5.35 -5.73
N SER A 21 -3.87 -6.04 -6.34
CA SER A 21 -5.15 -6.36 -5.71
C SER A 21 -5.17 -7.84 -5.36
N ASN A 22 -5.53 -8.14 -4.12
CA ASN A 22 -5.67 -9.46 -3.54
C ASN A 22 -4.51 -10.43 -3.84
N PRO A 23 -3.25 -10.05 -3.52
CA PRO A 23 -2.07 -10.88 -3.81
C PRO A 23 -2.07 -12.23 -3.08
N GLN A 24 -2.85 -12.38 -2.01
CA GLN A 24 -3.06 -13.64 -1.31
C GLN A 24 -3.64 -14.74 -2.22
N TYR A 25 -4.38 -14.37 -3.27
CA TYR A 25 -4.96 -15.34 -4.19
C TYR A 25 -3.92 -16.05 -5.04
N ASP A 26 -2.79 -15.41 -5.36
CA ASP A 26 -1.68 -16.03 -6.10
C ASP A 26 -1.09 -17.22 -5.33
N SER A 27 -1.22 -17.22 -4.00
CA SER A 27 -0.75 -18.29 -3.11
C SER A 27 -1.89 -19.15 -2.53
N HIS A 28 -3.10 -19.03 -3.07
CA HIS A 28 -4.31 -19.73 -2.59
C HIS A 28 -4.50 -19.63 -1.06
N THR A 29 -4.26 -18.44 -0.50
CA THR A 29 -4.29 -18.20 0.95
C THR A 29 -5.25 -17.06 1.31
N THR A 30 -5.42 -16.82 2.61
CA THR A 30 -6.26 -15.74 3.15
C THR A 30 -5.44 -14.48 3.38
N VAL A 31 -6.10 -13.32 3.46
CA VAL A 31 -5.46 -12.04 3.78
C VAL A 31 -4.67 -12.13 5.08
N ALA A 32 -5.24 -12.73 6.12
CA ALA A 32 -4.57 -12.88 7.42
C ALA A 32 -3.27 -13.68 7.32
N ARG A 33 -3.27 -14.78 6.55
CA ARG A 33 -2.07 -15.61 6.35
C ARG A 33 -1.04 -14.91 5.49
N HIS A 34 -1.47 -14.18 4.47
CA HIS A 34 -0.59 -13.39 3.62
C HIS A 34 0.13 -12.30 4.41
N ILE A 35 -0.58 -11.53 5.23
CA ILE A 35 0.03 -10.51 6.11
C ILE A 35 1.06 -11.15 7.05
N LEU A 36 0.70 -12.26 7.71
CA LEU A 36 1.62 -12.99 8.58
C LEU A 36 2.85 -13.54 7.84
N HIS A 37 2.69 -13.92 6.58
CA HIS A 37 3.78 -14.38 5.74
C HIS A 37 4.75 -13.24 5.42
N CYS A 38 4.26 -12.07 5.00
CA CYS A 38 5.06 -10.87 4.78
C CYS A 38 5.85 -10.47 6.03
N ASP A 39 5.22 -10.50 7.21
CA ASP A 39 5.88 -10.22 8.50
C ASP A 39 7.06 -11.18 8.75
N ARG A 40 6.90 -12.47 8.41
CA ARG A 40 7.95 -13.49 8.57
C ARG A 40 9.08 -13.36 7.56
N LEU A 41 8.82 -12.79 6.39
CA LEU A 41 9.84 -12.50 5.38
C LEU A 41 10.65 -11.24 5.70
N GLY A 42 10.27 -10.48 6.73
CA GLY A 42 10.90 -9.19 7.04
C GLY A 42 10.42 -8.05 6.13
N GLU A 43 9.31 -8.24 5.43
CA GLU A 43 8.67 -7.26 4.54
C GLU A 43 7.28 -6.89 5.09
N PRO A 44 7.17 -6.34 6.32
CA PRO A 44 5.88 -6.15 6.95
C PRO A 44 5.02 -5.13 6.20
N LEU A 45 3.75 -5.47 5.99
CA LEU A 45 2.75 -4.57 5.43
C LEU A 45 2.36 -3.53 6.48
N GLN A 46 2.62 -2.27 6.19
CA GLN A 46 2.16 -1.15 7.00
C GLN A 46 0.70 -0.83 6.65
N PHE A 47 -0.10 -0.54 7.67
CA PHE A 47 -1.48 -0.08 7.51
C PHE A 47 -1.62 1.31 8.14
N SER A 48 -2.56 2.11 7.62
CA SER A 48 -2.84 3.44 8.18
C SER A 48 -3.35 3.37 9.62
N THR A 49 -4.17 2.36 9.92
CA THR A 49 -4.76 2.10 11.25
C THR A 49 -4.92 0.60 11.49
N THR A 50 -5.08 0.24 12.77
CA THR A 50 -5.43 -1.14 13.16
C THR A 50 -6.77 -1.57 12.56
N ASP A 51 -7.73 -0.65 12.42
CA ASP A 51 -9.05 -0.97 11.89
C ASP A 51 -9.01 -1.21 10.38
N ALA A 52 -8.18 -0.48 9.62
CA ALA A 52 -7.96 -0.78 8.20
C ALA A 52 -7.35 -2.18 8.00
N ARG A 53 -6.41 -2.58 8.87
CA ARG A 53 -5.85 -3.94 8.87
C ARG A 53 -6.93 -4.99 9.17
N LYS A 54 -7.79 -4.75 10.17
CA LYS A 54 -8.89 -5.66 10.51
C LYS A 54 -9.89 -5.77 9.37
N ALA A 55 -10.32 -4.65 8.80
CA ALA A 55 -11.26 -4.61 7.68
C ALA A 55 -10.72 -5.41 6.47
N ALA A 56 -9.44 -5.28 6.15
CA ALA A 56 -8.82 -6.04 5.06
C ALA A 56 -8.90 -7.56 5.31
N ILE A 57 -8.66 -7.99 6.55
CA ILE A 57 -8.76 -9.39 6.96
C ILE A 57 -10.21 -9.88 6.95
N GLU A 58 -11.12 -9.16 7.60
CA GLU A 58 -12.52 -9.56 7.77
C GLU A 58 -13.27 -9.62 6.45
N HIS A 59 -12.95 -8.74 5.51
CA HIS A 59 -13.56 -8.70 4.18
C HIS A 59 -12.78 -9.47 3.12
N GLU A 60 -11.66 -10.11 3.47
CA GLU A 60 -10.76 -10.80 2.54
C GLU A 60 -10.42 -9.93 1.30
N SER A 61 -10.22 -8.63 1.52
CA SER A 61 -9.94 -7.63 0.49
C SER A 61 -8.68 -6.88 0.86
N LEU A 62 -7.65 -6.97 0.02
CA LEU A 62 -6.35 -6.34 0.26
C LEU A 62 -5.81 -5.69 -1.00
N TRP A 63 -5.46 -4.42 -0.87
CA TRP A 63 -4.66 -3.68 -1.85
C TRP A 63 -3.29 -3.39 -1.27
N GLU A 64 -2.26 -3.70 -2.05
CA GLU A 64 -0.87 -3.51 -1.66
C GLU A 64 -0.14 -2.58 -2.61
N LEU A 65 0.52 -1.58 -2.06
CA LEU A 65 1.50 -0.76 -2.76
C LEU A 65 2.88 -1.05 -2.20
N SER A 66 3.73 -1.65 -3.04
CA SER A 66 5.16 -1.83 -2.76
C SER A 66 5.96 -0.78 -3.53
N VAL A 67 6.83 -0.04 -2.83
CA VAL A 67 7.61 1.06 -3.42
C VAL A 67 9.07 0.91 -3.04
N ARG A 68 9.96 1.06 -4.02
CA ARG A 68 11.39 1.27 -3.82
C ARG A 68 11.72 2.74 -4.10
N LEU A 69 12.14 3.46 -3.06
CA LEU A 69 12.50 4.87 -3.12
C LEU A 69 13.89 5.07 -3.74
N LEU A 70 14.14 6.29 -4.22
CA LEU A 70 15.41 6.65 -4.86
C LEU A 70 16.62 6.54 -3.93
N ASP A 71 16.41 6.72 -2.62
CA ASP A 71 17.42 6.57 -1.57
C ASP A 71 17.67 5.11 -1.16
N GLY A 72 17.01 4.16 -1.82
CA GLY A 72 17.09 2.72 -1.51
C GLY A 72 16.13 2.24 -0.44
N GLY A 73 15.34 3.15 0.17
CA GLY A 73 14.29 2.77 1.11
C GLY A 73 13.18 1.95 0.46
N VAL A 74 12.57 1.04 1.21
CA VAL A 74 11.45 0.22 0.74
C VAL A 74 10.24 0.44 1.65
N ALA A 75 9.06 0.54 1.06
CA ALA A 75 7.80 0.63 1.77
C ALA A 75 6.78 -0.34 1.17
N HIS A 76 6.15 -1.14 2.04
CA HIS A 76 5.02 -2.01 1.69
C HIS A 76 3.81 -1.54 2.46
N LEU A 77 2.78 -1.09 1.74
CA LEU A 77 1.60 -0.44 2.30
C LEU A 77 0.36 -1.27 1.93
N GLY A 78 -0.48 -1.57 2.93
CA GLY A 78 -1.72 -2.32 2.77
C GLY A 78 -2.95 -1.50 3.14
N ALA A 79 -4.07 -1.75 2.45
CA ALA A 79 -5.39 -1.21 2.79
C ALA A 79 -6.52 -2.11 2.25
N PRO A 80 -7.75 -2.01 2.78
CA PRO A 80 -8.88 -2.82 2.31
C PRO A 80 -9.43 -2.42 0.94
N SER A 81 -9.15 -1.18 0.49
CA SER A 81 -9.62 -0.63 -0.79
C SER A 81 -8.49 0.10 -1.54
N LEU A 82 -8.65 0.27 -2.85
CA LEU A 82 -7.70 0.98 -3.69
C LEU A 82 -7.55 2.44 -3.25
N GLU A 83 -8.66 3.12 -3.04
CA GLU A 83 -8.69 4.51 -2.56
C GLU A 83 -7.94 4.69 -1.25
N GLU A 84 -8.19 3.83 -0.26
CA GLU A 84 -7.49 3.91 1.03
C GLU A 84 -6.00 3.60 0.90
N CYS A 85 -5.63 2.66 0.03
CA CYS A 85 -4.23 2.31 -0.23
C CYS A 85 -3.46 3.52 -0.78
N LEU A 86 -4.03 4.18 -1.80
CA LEU A 86 -3.42 5.36 -2.42
C LEU A 86 -3.41 6.57 -1.48
N ALA A 87 -4.49 6.80 -0.72
CA ALA A 87 -4.55 7.88 0.26
C ALA A 87 -3.50 7.69 1.37
N PHE A 88 -3.36 6.47 1.89
CA PHE A 88 -2.34 6.15 2.87
C PHE A 88 -0.92 6.32 2.30
N ALA A 89 -0.69 5.83 1.09
CA ALA A 89 0.57 6.01 0.39
C ALA A 89 0.94 7.48 0.17
N ARG A 90 -0.02 8.31 -0.25
CA ARG A 90 0.19 9.76 -0.39
C ARG A 90 0.55 10.41 0.94
N ALA A 91 -0.19 10.08 2.00
CA ALA A 91 0.07 10.60 3.34
C ALA A 91 1.42 10.13 3.90
N ARG A 92 1.96 9.00 3.44
CA ARG A 92 3.24 8.46 3.91
C ARG A 92 4.42 8.95 3.08
N LEU A 93 4.29 8.96 1.76
CA LEU A 93 5.39 9.12 0.79
C LEU A 93 5.47 10.51 0.18
N ALA A 94 4.33 11.17 -0.08
CA ALA A 94 4.34 12.44 -0.79
C ALA A 94 4.83 13.58 0.13
N PRO A 95 5.57 14.57 -0.42
CA PRO A 95 5.96 15.77 0.32
C PRO A 95 4.74 16.60 0.73
N LYS A 96 4.87 17.43 1.77
CA LYS A 96 3.75 18.21 2.35
C LYS A 96 2.97 19.01 1.31
N THR A 97 3.64 19.58 0.31
CA THR A 97 3.02 20.38 -0.76
C THR A 97 2.01 19.60 -1.61
N LEU A 98 2.29 18.32 -1.89
CA LEU A 98 1.37 17.44 -2.63
C LEU A 98 0.18 16.97 -1.80
N ARG A 99 0.31 16.93 -0.48
CA ARG A 99 -0.80 16.55 0.42
C ARG A 99 -1.89 17.63 0.44
N ALA A 100 -1.50 18.90 0.31
CA ALA A 100 -2.43 20.03 0.30
C ALA A 100 -3.33 20.12 -0.94
N ILE A 101 -2.95 19.48 -2.05
CA ILE A 101 -3.70 19.52 -3.31
C ILE A 101 -4.82 18.45 -3.35
N ALA A 102 -4.79 17.46 -2.46
CA ALA A 102 -5.77 16.37 -2.41
C ALA A 102 -6.64 16.31 -1.14
N ALA A 103 -6.52 17.31 -0.27
CA ALA A 103 -7.43 17.53 0.86
C ALA A 103 -8.50 18.55 0.45
#